data_AF-A0A9D7S487-F1
#
_entry.id   AF-A0A9D7S487-F1
#
_cell.length_a   1.000
_cell.length_b   1.000
_cell.length_c   1.000
_cell.angle_alpha   90.00
_cell.angle_beta   90.00
_cell.angle_gamma   90.00
#
_symmetry.space_group_name_H-M   'P 1'
#
loop_
_entity.id
_entity.type
_entity.pdbx_description
1 polymer ?
#
loop_
_entity_poly.entity_id
_entity_poly.type
_entity_poly.pdbx_seq_one_letter_code
_entity_poly.pdbx_strand_id
1 'polypeptide(L)'
;MSGALAAQSLVVKQAIDGALTMPSLQLAMAIELGPRATEALQAGLMLAFDVDWELDDGRELHQSLALRYSPLLRSYQLAVGNGHPQTFALRNALLAAMENAQLRWPDAAACSGACGGRVRVRLDPAQLPAPLRLPALFDSDWSFDSGWKAVSGGPGGHVAAGPAGRVEAERPEQMTPGTVT
;
A
#
# COMPACT_ATOMS: atom_id res chain seq x y z
N MET A 1 23.90 23.29 9.65
CA MET A 1 23.24 23.70 8.39
C MET A 1 22.16 22.68 8.11
N SER A 2 20.91 23.04 8.40
CA SER A 2 19.76 22.15 8.26
C SER A 2 19.46 21.96 6.77
N GLY A 3 19.79 20.78 6.25
CA GLY A 3 19.30 20.34 4.95
C GLY A 3 17.82 20.06 5.07
N ALA A 4 16.99 20.89 4.44
CA ALA A 4 15.58 20.61 4.27
C ALA A 4 15.45 19.26 3.53
N LEU A 5 14.89 18.25 4.21
CA LEU A 5 14.58 16.95 3.62
C LEU A 5 13.73 17.18 2.37
N ALA A 6 14.28 16.77 1.22
CA ALA A 6 13.57 16.73 -0.04
C ALA A 6 12.24 16.01 0.18
N ALA A 7 11.17 16.62 -0.33
CA ALA A 7 9.82 16.09 -0.21
C ALA A 7 9.77 14.68 -0.78
N GLN A 8 9.87 13.67 0.08
CA GLN A 8 9.70 12.27 -0.29
C GLN A 8 8.24 12.13 -0.77
N SER A 9 8.08 11.93 -2.07
CA SER A 9 6.77 11.89 -2.70
C SER A 9 6.24 10.47 -2.61
N LEU A 10 5.21 10.29 -1.80
CA LEU A 10 4.32 9.13 -1.86
C LEU A 10 3.10 9.55 -2.68
N VAL A 11 2.86 8.82 -3.77
CA VAL A 11 1.69 8.88 -4.65
C VAL A 11 0.95 7.56 -4.49
N VAL A 12 -0.02 7.48 -3.60
CA VAL A 12 -0.78 6.24 -3.41
C VAL A 12 -1.59 5.93 -4.67
N LYS A 13 -1.35 4.76 -5.26
CA LYS A 13 -1.98 4.40 -6.54
C LYS A 13 -3.45 4.05 -6.35
N GLN A 14 -3.82 3.21 -5.38
CA GLN A 14 -5.22 2.83 -5.11
C GLN A 14 -5.36 2.23 -3.70
N ALA A 15 -6.47 2.49 -3.02
CA ALA A 15 -7.01 1.59 -2.00
C ALA A 15 -8.17 0.82 -2.64
N ILE A 16 -8.11 -0.51 -2.64
CA ILE A 16 -9.07 -1.37 -3.35
C ILE A 16 -10.07 -1.90 -2.32
N ASP A 17 -11.35 -1.60 -2.55
CA ASP A 17 -12.49 -2.18 -1.84
C ASP A 17 -13.12 -3.28 -2.69
N GLY A 18 -13.54 -4.35 -2.03
CA GLY A 18 -14.44 -5.33 -2.59
C GLY A 18 -15.40 -5.74 -1.48
N ALA A 19 -16.65 -5.99 -1.84
CA ALA A 19 -17.79 -6.13 -0.91
C ALA A 19 -17.68 -7.28 0.13
N LEU A 20 -16.59 -8.04 0.14
CA LEU A 20 -16.21 -9.11 1.08
C LEU A 20 -14.72 -9.04 1.46
N THR A 21 -14.08 -7.90 1.23
CA THR A 21 -12.62 -7.81 1.06
C THR A 21 -11.99 -7.00 2.18
N MET A 22 -10.97 -7.59 2.78
CA MET A 22 -10.15 -6.96 3.81
C MET A 22 -9.53 -5.68 3.24
N PRO A 23 -9.44 -4.57 4.01
CA PRO A 23 -8.89 -3.33 3.51
C PRO A 23 -7.47 -3.54 2.98
N SER A 24 -7.21 -3.00 1.80
CA SER A 24 -5.93 -3.11 1.12
C SER A 24 -5.43 -1.74 0.64
N LEU A 25 -4.12 -1.54 0.78
CA LEU A 25 -3.46 -0.29 0.40
C LEU A 25 -2.32 -0.59 -0.58
N GLN A 26 -2.40 -0.01 -1.76
CA GLN A 26 -1.31 -0.05 -2.73
C GLN A 26 -0.42 1.17 -2.58
N LEU A 27 0.77 0.97 -2.01
CA LEU A 27 1.77 2.01 -1.93
C LEU A 27 2.35 2.32 -3.33
N ALA A 28 2.72 3.58 -3.54
CA ALA A 28 3.56 4.02 -4.65
C ALA A 28 4.37 5.24 -4.18
N MET A 29 5.52 4.98 -3.56
CA MET A 29 6.41 6.04 -3.04
C MET A 29 7.79 5.97 -3.66
N ALA A 30 8.50 7.09 -3.65
CA ALA A 30 9.94 7.09 -3.84
C ALA A 30 10.61 6.86 -2.48
N ILE A 31 11.46 5.84 -2.38
CA ILE A 31 12.25 5.58 -1.17
C ILE A 31 13.72 5.86 -1.44
N GLU A 32 14.25 6.86 -0.76
CA GLU A 32 15.68 7.17 -0.79
C GLU A 32 16.29 6.85 0.57
N LEU A 33 17.14 5.82 0.62
CA LEU A 33 17.89 5.48 1.83
C LEU A 33 19.15 6.33 1.91
N GLY A 34 19.42 6.87 3.10
CA GLY A 34 20.69 7.54 3.37
C GLY A 34 21.90 6.59 3.25
N PRO A 35 23.12 7.12 3.10
CA PRO A 35 24.35 6.33 3.01
C PRO A 35 24.51 5.32 4.16
N ARG A 36 24.38 5.74 5.43
CA ARG A 36 24.51 4.82 6.56
C ARG A 36 23.42 3.76 6.65
N ALA A 37 22.17 4.10 6.35
CA ALA A 37 21.10 3.10 6.28
C ALA A 37 21.39 2.08 5.17
N THR A 38 21.91 2.53 4.02
CA THR A 38 22.31 1.65 2.91
C THR A 38 23.45 0.71 3.30
N GLU A 39 24.50 1.23 3.92
CA GLU A 39 25.63 0.45 4.43
C GLU A 39 25.18 -0.58 5.48
N ALA A 40 24.31 -0.16 6.41
CA ALA A 40 23.75 -1.04 7.43
C ALA A 40 22.95 -2.18 6.82
N LEU A 41 22.08 -1.90 5.84
CA LEU A 41 21.35 -2.93 5.10
C LEU A 41 22.33 -3.92 4.46
N GLN A 42 23.37 -3.44 3.79
CA GLN A 42 24.39 -4.29 3.14
C GLN A 42 25.23 -5.09 4.14
N ALA A 43 25.44 -4.57 5.35
CA ALA A 43 26.08 -5.27 6.46
C ALA A 43 25.15 -6.34 7.10
N GLY A 44 23.91 -6.47 6.62
CA GLY A 44 22.95 -7.47 7.09
C GLY A 44 22.06 -6.99 8.25
N LEU A 45 22.08 -5.70 8.56
CA LEU A 45 21.12 -5.12 9.50
C LEU A 45 19.74 -5.04 8.85
N MET A 46 18.71 -5.19 9.68
CA MET A 46 17.33 -5.02 9.28
C MET A 46 16.95 -3.55 9.40
N LEU A 47 16.32 -3.01 8.35
CA LEU A 47 15.69 -1.70 8.37
C LEU A 47 14.18 -1.92 8.45
N ALA A 48 13.57 -1.57 9.57
CA ALA A 48 12.13 -1.69 9.76
C ALA A 48 11.44 -0.35 9.51
N PHE A 49 10.29 -0.40 8.88
CA PHE A 49 9.45 0.74 8.58
C PHE A 49 8.06 0.50 9.12
N ASP A 50 7.49 1.53 9.71
CA ASP A 50 6.11 1.55 10.16
C ASP A 50 5.25 2.20 9.08
N VAL A 51 4.12 1.56 8.76
CA VAL A 51 3.07 2.12 7.91
C VAL A 51 1.85 2.37 8.76
N ASP A 52 1.54 3.64 8.96
CA ASP A 52 0.35 4.10 9.66
C ASP A 52 -0.67 4.59 8.63
N TRP A 53 -1.87 4.03 8.64
CA TRP A 53 -2.98 4.44 7.80
C TRP A 53 -4.15 4.88 8.68
N GLU A 54 -4.42 6.18 8.67
CA GLU A 54 -5.60 6.76 9.28
C GLU A 54 -6.70 6.85 8.22
N LEU A 55 -7.79 6.10 8.43
CA LEU A 55 -8.93 6.09 7.53
C LEU A 55 -9.84 7.31 7.79
N ASP A 56 -10.61 7.70 6.78
CA ASP A 56 -11.59 8.79 6.91
C ASP A 56 -12.69 8.50 7.95
N ASP A 57 -12.91 7.22 8.28
CA ASP A 57 -13.84 6.77 9.33
C ASP A 57 -13.25 6.84 10.76
N GLY A 58 -12.00 7.30 10.90
CA GLY A 58 -11.30 7.49 12.17
C GLY A 58 -10.55 6.26 12.68
N ARG A 59 -10.58 5.12 11.97
CA ARG A 59 -9.77 3.96 12.33
C ARG A 59 -8.31 4.18 11.99
N GLU A 60 -7.43 3.65 12.84
CA GLU A 60 -6.00 3.61 12.60
C GLU A 60 -5.57 2.16 12.34
N LEU A 61 -4.97 1.93 11.19
CA LEU A 61 -4.42 0.65 10.78
C LEU A 61 -2.91 0.75 10.71
N HIS A 62 -2.22 -0.20 11.35
CA HIS A 62 -0.76 -0.22 11.40
C HIS A 62 -0.24 -1.51 10.75
N GLN A 63 0.84 -1.40 9.98
CA GLN A 63 1.55 -2.55 9.41
C GLN A 63 3.04 -2.25 9.29
N SER A 64 3.88 -3.23 9.59
CA SER A 64 5.32 -3.12 9.45
C SER A 64 5.80 -3.60 8.08
N LEU A 65 6.86 -2.97 7.59
CA LEU A 65 7.67 -3.40 6.45
C LEU A 65 9.10 -3.58 6.94
N ALA A 66 9.83 -4.59 6.44
CA ALA A 66 11.23 -4.74 6.80
C ALA A 66 12.09 -5.10 5.59
N LEU A 67 13.20 -4.37 5.43
CA LEU A 67 14.26 -4.66 4.49
C LEU A 67 15.39 -5.39 5.19
N ARG A 68 15.88 -6.45 4.56
CA ARG A 68 17.01 -7.25 5.05
C ARG A 68 17.91 -7.64 3.88
N TYR A 69 19.20 -7.79 4.16
CA TYR A 69 20.11 -8.52 3.31
C TYR A 69 20.64 -9.75 4.05
N SER A 70 20.74 -10.89 3.36
CA SER A 70 21.39 -12.10 3.86
C SER A 70 22.77 -12.23 3.19
N PRO A 71 23.88 -11.97 3.90
CA PRO A 71 25.22 -12.11 3.33
C PRO A 71 25.53 -13.55 2.87
N LEU A 72 24.99 -14.54 3.59
CA LEU A 72 25.16 -15.96 3.29
C LEU A 72 24.49 -16.33 1.96
N LEU A 73 23.25 -15.91 1.77
CA LEU A 73 22.45 -16.22 0.57
C LEU A 73 22.65 -15.19 -0.55
N ARG A 74 23.37 -14.10 -0.27
CA ARG A 74 23.56 -12.93 -1.15
C ARG A 74 22.25 -12.42 -1.74
N SER A 75 21.23 -12.35 -0.89
CA SER A 75 19.87 -12.00 -1.31
C SER A 75 19.28 -10.91 -0.41
N TYR A 76 18.48 -10.06 -1.03
CA TYR A 76 17.68 -9.04 -0.39
C TYR A 76 16.30 -9.58 -0.07
N GLN A 77 15.70 -9.14 1.03
CA GLN A 77 14.42 -9.63 1.50
C GLN A 77 13.52 -8.47 1.92
N LEU A 78 12.25 -8.53 1.49
CA LEU A 78 11.16 -7.65 1.94
C LEU A 78 10.18 -8.48 2.75
N ALA A 79 9.99 -8.15 4.02
CA ALA A 79 8.88 -8.67 4.82
C ALA A 79 7.77 -7.63 4.91
N VAL A 80 6.51 -8.10 4.86
CA VAL A 80 5.30 -7.29 4.99
C VAL A 80 4.45 -7.88 6.11
N GLY A 81 4.32 -7.15 7.22
CA GLY A 81 3.71 -7.65 8.45
C GLY A 81 4.26 -9.01 8.85
N ASN A 82 3.37 -9.97 9.09
CA ASN A 82 3.71 -11.36 9.45
C ASN A 82 3.81 -12.29 8.23
N GLY A 83 3.84 -11.73 7.01
CA GLY A 83 3.92 -12.47 5.77
C GLY A 83 5.28 -13.12 5.52
N HIS A 84 5.33 -14.07 4.59
CA HIS A 84 6.59 -14.69 4.18
C HIS A 84 7.44 -13.66 3.41
N PRO A 85 8.74 -13.50 3.73
CA PRO A 85 9.58 -12.51 3.05
C PRO A 85 9.74 -12.82 1.56
N GLN A 86 9.53 -11.81 0.72
CA GLN A 86 9.87 -11.86 -0.69
C GLN A 86 11.38 -11.72 -0.84
N THR A 87 12.00 -12.48 -1.75
CA THR A 87 13.46 -12.49 -1.95
C THR A 87 13.83 -11.92 -3.31
N PHE A 88 14.88 -11.10 -3.34
CA PHE A 88 15.36 -10.39 -4.53
C PHE A 88 16.88 -10.55 -4.65
N ALA A 89 17.37 -10.65 -5.89
CA ALA A 89 18.81 -10.71 -6.16
C ALA A 89 19.48 -9.33 -6.08
N LEU A 90 18.74 -8.26 -6.39
CA LEU A 90 19.26 -6.90 -6.50
C LEU A 90 18.57 -5.96 -5.50
N ARG A 91 19.34 -5.03 -4.93
CA ARG A 91 18.82 -4.00 -4.00
C ARG A 91 17.75 -3.14 -4.67
N ASN A 92 17.96 -2.72 -5.91
CA ASN A 92 16.99 -1.86 -6.59
C ASN A 92 15.66 -2.59 -6.86
N ALA A 93 15.68 -3.91 -7.04
CA ALA A 93 14.46 -4.70 -7.17
C ALA A 93 13.72 -4.80 -5.82
N LEU A 94 14.45 -4.96 -4.72
CA LEU A 94 13.89 -4.88 -3.36
C LEU A 94 13.24 -3.51 -3.12
N LEU A 95 13.94 -2.42 -3.42
CA LEU A 95 13.43 -1.07 -3.23
C LEU A 95 12.18 -0.84 -4.09
N ALA A 96 12.22 -1.18 -5.38
CA ALA A 96 11.05 -1.07 -6.26
C ALA A 96 9.85 -1.89 -5.77
N ALA A 97 10.08 -3.06 -5.15
CA ALA A 97 9.02 -3.86 -4.55
C ALA A 97 8.44 -3.20 -3.30
N MET A 98 9.26 -2.59 -2.44
CA MET A 98 8.79 -1.81 -1.28
C MET A 98 8.01 -0.57 -1.73
N GLU A 99 8.52 0.15 -2.73
CA GLU A 99 7.88 1.32 -3.32
C GLU A 99 6.48 1.01 -3.85
N ASN A 100 6.26 -0.20 -4.38
CA ASN A 100 4.98 -0.68 -4.89
C ASN A 100 4.37 -1.79 -4.00
N ALA A 101 4.61 -1.77 -2.70
CA ALA A 101 4.10 -2.80 -1.80
C ALA A 101 2.55 -2.76 -1.71
N GLN A 102 1.94 -3.95 -1.68
CA GLN A 102 0.52 -4.11 -1.44
C GLN A 102 0.28 -4.60 -0.01
N LEU A 103 -0.28 -3.73 0.80
CA LEU A 103 -0.56 -3.96 2.22
C LEU A 103 -1.99 -4.43 2.41
N ARG A 104 -2.19 -5.32 3.38
CA ARG A 104 -3.49 -5.93 3.68
C ARG A 104 -3.65 -6.08 5.19
N TRP A 105 -4.84 -5.76 5.69
CA TRP A 105 -5.19 -5.88 7.11
C TRP A 105 -6.34 -6.88 7.28
N PRO A 106 -6.03 -8.17 7.48
CA PRO A 106 -7.06 -9.20 7.47
C PRO A 106 -8.03 -9.13 8.65
N ASP A 107 -7.56 -8.65 9.80
CA ASP A 107 -8.35 -8.53 11.03
C ASP A 107 -9.13 -7.20 11.10
N ALA A 108 -8.94 -6.32 10.12
CA ALA A 108 -9.65 -5.05 10.07
C ALA A 108 -11.01 -5.22 9.37
N ALA A 109 -12.05 -4.57 9.91
CA ALA A 109 -13.35 -4.52 9.27
C ALA A 109 -13.23 -3.93 7.85
N ALA A 110 -14.04 -4.46 6.92
CA ALA A 110 -14.16 -3.89 5.58
C ALA A 110 -14.60 -2.42 5.67
N CYS A 111 -14.16 -1.61 4.71
CA CYS A 111 -14.63 -0.24 4.59
C CYS A 111 -16.09 -0.26 4.12
N SER A 112 -16.94 0.61 4.67
CA SER A 112 -18.32 0.77 4.21
C SER A 112 -18.40 1.60 2.90
N GLY A 113 -17.46 1.36 1.98
CA GLY A 113 -17.23 2.15 0.76
C GLY A 113 -15.74 2.39 0.49
N ALA A 114 -15.42 3.55 -0.06
CA ALA A 114 -14.05 3.95 -0.39
C ALA A 114 -13.14 3.96 0.85
N CYS A 115 -12.09 3.13 0.88
CA CYS A 115 -11.05 3.17 1.91
C CYS A 115 -10.13 4.38 1.67
N GLY A 116 -10.63 5.58 1.90
CA GLY A 116 -9.84 6.82 1.86
C GLY A 116 -9.13 7.10 3.18
N GLY A 117 -8.34 8.17 3.20
CA GLY A 117 -7.70 8.65 4.41
C GLY A 117 -6.33 9.26 4.15
N ARG A 118 -5.42 9.04 5.09
CA ARG A 118 -4.01 9.44 4.96
C ARG A 118 -3.10 8.34 5.46
N VAL A 119 -1.96 8.18 4.79
CA VAL A 119 -0.94 7.21 5.17
C VAL A 119 0.40 7.90 5.40
N ARG A 120 1.18 7.40 6.35
CA ARG A 120 2.55 7.78 6.60
C ARG A 120 3.42 6.54 6.72
N VAL A 121 4.60 6.59 6.11
CA VAL A 121 5.63 5.56 6.25
C VAL A 121 6.87 6.18 6.85
N ARG A 122 7.40 5.56 7.89
CA ARG A 122 8.60 6.02 8.59
C ARG A 122 9.56 4.87 8.83
N LEU A 123 10.86 5.11 8.79
CA LEU A 123 11.82 4.18 9.37
C LEU A 123 11.64 4.19 10.89
N ASP A 124 11.66 3.04 11.53
CA ASP A 124 11.65 2.91 13.00
C ASP A 124 13.09 2.72 13.54
N PRO A 125 13.71 3.75 14.12
CA PRO A 125 15.04 3.64 14.71
C PRO A 125 15.06 2.72 15.93
N ALA A 126 13.91 2.45 16.58
CA ALA A 126 13.83 1.57 17.73
C ALA A 126 14.10 0.11 17.35
N GLN A 127 13.90 -0.29 16.09
CA GLN A 127 14.23 -1.63 15.60
C GLN A 127 15.72 -1.80 15.27
N LEU A 128 16.50 -0.71 15.25
CA LEU A 128 17.93 -0.82 15.08
C LEU A 128 18.58 -1.50 16.30
N PRO A 129 19.72 -2.19 16.11
CA PRO A 129 20.52 -2.67 17.23
C PRO A 129 20.83 -1.55 18.22
N ALA A 130 20.84 -1.88 19.52
CA ALA A 130 20.98 -0.89 20.60
C ALA A 130 22.12 0.14 20.41
N PRO A 131 23.32 -0.23 19.92
CA PRO A 131 24.39 0.74 19.68
C PRO A 131 24.08 1.81 18.62
N LEU A 132 23.15 1.56 17.70
CA LEU A 132 22.78 2.47 16.62
C LEU A 132 21.54 3.32 16.91
N ARG A 133 20.73 2.95 17.92
CA ARG A 133 19.46 3.63 18.22
C ARG A 133 19.65 5.11 18.52
N LEU A 134 20.56 5.45 19.45
CA LEU A 134 20.78 6.85 19.84
C LEU A 134 21.42 7.68 18.71
N PRO A 135 22.49 7.22 18.02
CA PRO A 135 23.02 7.91 16.85
C PRO A 135 21.99 8.18 15.75
N ALA A 136 21.10 7.22 15.48
CA ALA A 136 20.08 7.34 14.44
C ALA A 136 19.06 8.47 14.71
N LEU A 137 18.92 8.95 15.95
CA LEU A 137 18.05 10.08 16.27
C LEU A 137 18.63 11.43 15.84
N PHE A 138 19.94 11.51 15.63
CA PHE A 138 20.65 12.77 15.31
C PHE A 138 21.21 12.81 13.90
N ASP A 139 21.19 11.68 13.20
CA ASP A 139 21.84 11.49 11.91
C ASP A 139 20.77 11.31 10.82
N SER A 140 20.74 12.26 9.89
CA SER A 140 19.76 12.29 8.80
C SER A 140 19.86 11.09 7.86
N ASP A 141 20.98 10.37 7.85
CA ASP A 141 21.11 9.15 7.05
C ASP A 141 20.16 8.04 7.49
N TRP A 142 19.62 8.15 8.71
CA TRP A 142 18.58 7.27 9.27
C TRP A 142 17.20 7.90 9.25
N SER A 143 17.06 9.12 8.73
CA SER A 143 15.77 9.79 8.65
C SER A 143 15.06 9.39 7.35
N PHE A 144 14.06 8.51 7.47
CA PHE A 144 13.05 8.33 6.44
C PHE A 144 11.68 8.54 7.05
N ASP A 145 10.95 9.49 6.50
CA ASP A 145 9.58 9.79 6.86
C ASP A 145 8.91 10.41 5.65
N SER A 146 7.88 9.76 5.13
CA SER A 146 7.10 10.27 4.00
C SER A 146 6.29 11.51 4.36
N GLY A 147 6.09 11.77 5.67
CA GLY A 147 4.99 12.57 6.16
C GLY A 147 3.64 11.94 5.83
N TRP A 148 2.56 12.58 6.25
CA TRP A 148 1.21 12.16 5.87
C TRP A 148 0.93 12.49 4.41
N LYS A 149 0.47 11.51 3.64
CA LYS A 149 -0.09 11.71 2.30
C LYS A 149 -1.53 11.25 2.24
N ALA A 150 -2.35 12.03 1.54
CA ALA A 150 -3.74 11.67 1.29
C ALA A 150 -3.82 10.43 0.39
N VAL A 151 -4.80 9.59 0.68
CA VAL A 151 -5.18 8.41 -0.09
C VAL A 151 -6.64 8.58 -0.46
N SER A 152 -6.91 8.67 -1.76
CA SER A 152 -8.28 8.57 -2.24
C SER A 152 -8.69 7.11 -2.16
N GLY A 153 -9.76 6.82 -1.41
CA GLY A 153 -10.40 5.53 -1.51
C GLY A 153 -10.98 5.40 -2.92
N GLY A 154 -10.50 4.43 -3.69
CA GLY A 154 -11.16 4.10 -4.95
C GLY A 154 -12.56 3.58 -4.61
N PRO A 155 -13.61 3.93 -5.36
CA PRO A 155 -14.83 3.14 -5.27
C PRO A 155 -14.42 1.70 -5.58
N GLY A 156 -14.51 0.82 -4.57
CA GLY A 156 -14.54 -0.60 -4.83
C GLY A 156 -15.55 -0.79 -5.94
N GLY A 157 -15.15 -1.49 -7.00
CA GLY A 157 -15.96 -1.62 -8.20
C GLY A 157 -17.29 -2.29 -7.91
N HIS A 158 -18.26 -1.54 -7.39
CA HIS A 158 -19.64 -1.75 -7.74
C HIS A 158 -19.69 -1.44 -9.22
N VAL A 159 -19.63 -2.51 -10.02
CA VAL A 159 -20.24 -2.50 -11.34
C VAL A 159 -21.63 -1.92 -11.12
N ALA A 160 -21.81 -0.66 -11.48
CA ALA A 160 -23.13 -0.08 -11.59
C ALA A 160 -23.87 -1.03 -12.52
N ALA A 161 -24.82 -1.78 -11.97
CA ALA A 161 -25.80 -2.47 -12.79
C ALA A 161 -26.46 -1.37 -13.61
N GLY A 162 -26.02 -1.24 -14.87
CA GLY A 162 -26.63 -0.34 -15.82
C GLY A 162 -28.14 -0.61 -15.81
N PRO A 163 -28.98 0.43 -15.93
CA PRO A 163 -30.41 0.24 -15.86
C PRO A 163 -30.78 -0.87 -16.85
N ALA A 164 -31.36 -1.95 -16.33
CA ALA A 164 -31.87 -3.04 -17.11
C ALA A 164 -32.71 -2.42 -18.22
N GLY A 165 -32.21 -2.52 -19.46
CA GLY A 165 -32.95 -2.13 -20.64
C GLY A 165 -34.28 -2.83 -20.54
N ARG A 166 -35.33 -2.03 -20.35
CA ARG A 166 -36.72 -2.44 -20.48
C ARG A 166 -36.82 -3.06 -21.88
N VAL A 167 -36.78 -4.38 -21.95
CA VAL A 167 -37.19 -5.12 -23.15
C VAL A 167 -38.69 -4.88 -23.20
N GLU A 168 -39.08 -3.92 -24.01
CA GLU A 168 -40.47 -3.68 -24.35
C GLU A 168 -40.97 -4.95 -24.99
N ALA A 169 -41.78 -5.70 -24.25
CA ALA A 169 -42.47 -6.87 -24.75
C ALA A 169 -43.47 -6.39 -25.79
N GLU A 170 -43.12 -6.53 -27.07
CA GLU A 170 -44.06 -6.38 -28.18
C GLU A 170 -45.16 -7.44 -27.98
N ARG A 171 -46.32 -6.96 -27.53
CA ARG A 171 -47.51 -7.76 -27.25
C ARG A 171 -48.16 -8.13 -28.60
N PRO A 172 -48.67 -9.36 -28.76
CA PRO A 172 -49.26 -9.81 -30.01
C PRO A 172 -50.67 -9.22 -30.17
N GLU A 173 -50.95 -8.54 -31.27
CA GLU A 173 -52.32 -8.32 -31.72
C GLU A 173 -52.78 -9.51 -32.56
N GLN A 174 -53.70 -10.27 -31.99
CA GLN A 174 -54.47 -11.27 -32.70
C GLN A 174 -55.64 -10.63 -33.45
N MET A 175 -56.01 -11.30 -34.56
CA MET A 175 -57.39 -11.55 -35.00
C MET A 175 -58.10 -10.44 -35.80
N THR A 176 -58.34 -10.69 -37.09
CA THR A 176 -59.69 -11.12 -37.55
C THR A 176 -59.72 -11.64 -38.99
N PRO A 177 -60.65 -12.56 -39.33
CA PRO A 177 -60.80 -13.17 -40.65
C PRO A 177 -61.87 -12.46 -41.51
N GLY A 178 -61.84 -12.64 -42.85
CA GLY A 178 -62.97 -12.28 -43.72
C GLY A 178 -62.69 -12.15 -45.22
N THR A 179 -62.93 -13.23 -45.97
CA THR A 179 -63.74 -13.39 -47.21
C THR A 179 -63.70 -12.40 -48.41
N VAL A 180 -63.67 -13.01 -49.63
CA VAL A 180 -64.12 -12.56 -50.98
C VAL A 180 -63.26 -11.48 -51.66
N THR A 181 -62.79 -11.63 -52.91
CA THR A 181 -63.46 -12.01 -54.18
C THR A 181 -62.66 -13.04 -54.98
#